data_AF-A0A4V3H006-F1
#
_entry.id   AF-A0A4V3H006-F1
#
_cell.length_a   1.000
_cell.length_b   1.000
_cell.length_c   1.000
_cell.angle_alpha   90.00
_cell.angle_beta   90.00
_cell.angle_gamma   90.00
#
_symmetry.space_group_name_H-M   'P 1'
#
loop_
_entity.id
_entity.type
_entity.pdbx_description
1 polymer ?
#
loop_
_entity_poly.entity_id
_entity_poly.type
_entity_poly.pdbx_seq_one_letter_code
_entity_poly.pdbx_strand_id
1 'polypeptide(L)' 'MLRKETLHNIETLIKELTWQKKNSKNHKEKFKLTARIKQLKLLTKNN' A
#
# COMPACT_ATOMS: atom_id res chain seq x y z
N MET A 1 -7.84 -17.08 2.06
CA MET A 1 -7.05 -17.04 0.83
C MET A 1 -7.68 -16.07 -0.14
N LEU A 2 -6.96 -15.01 -0.49
CA LEU A 2 -7.37 -14.03 -1.49
C LEU A 2 -7.20 -14.63 -2.89
N ARG A 3 -8.03 -14.20 -3.84
CA ARG A 3 -7.86 -14.56 -5.25
C ARG A 3 -6.57 -13.95 -5.79
N LYS A 4 -5.89 -14.63 -6.72
CA LYS A 4 -4.61 -14.17 -7.33
C LYS A 4 -4.72 -12.75 -7.90
N GLU A 5 -5.83 -12.43 -8.55
CA GLU A 5 -6.14 -11.10 -9.07
C GLU A 5 -6.24 -10.05 -7.96
N THR A 6 -6.84 -10.39 -6.82
CA THR A 6 -6.95 -9.49 -5.67
C THR A 6 -5.58 -9.19 -5.06
N LEU A 7 -4.71 -10.19 -4.97
CA LEU A 7 -3.32 -9.99 -4.53
C LEU A 7 -2.57 -9.05 -5.48
N HIS A 8 -2.69 -9.26 -6.79
CA HIS A 8 -2.06 -8.41 -7.79
C HIS A 8 -2.54 -6.95 -7.73
N ASN A 9 -3.85 -6.75 -7.52
CA ASN A 9 -4.43 -5.41 -7.37
C ASN A 9 -3.92 -4.71 -6.11
N ILE A 10 -3.77 -5.46 -5.00
CA ILE A 10 -3.20 -4.91 -3.76
C ILE A 10 -1.73 -4.54 -3.96
N GLU A 11 -0.93 -5.36 -4.63
CA GLU A 11 0.47 -5.06 -4.93
C GLU A 11 0.63 -3.81 -5.81
N THR A 12 -0.24 -3.67 -6.81
CA THR A 12 -0.28 -2.48 -7.69
C THR A 12 -0.60 -1.23 -6.89
N LEU A 13 -1.62 -1.30 -6.03
CA LEU A 13 -1.97 -0.19 -5.13
C LEU A 13 -0.83 0.16 -4.16
N ILE A 14 -0.10 -0.82 -3.62
CA ILE A 14 1.08 -0.58 -2.78
C ILE A 14 2.14 0.22 -3.54
N LYS A 15 2.40 -0.11 -4.81
CA LYS A 15 3.38 0.62 -5.64
C LYS A 15 2.95 2.07 -5.84
N GLU A 16 1.68 2.29 -6.17
CA GLU A 16 1.13 3.63 -6.37
C GLU A 16 1.21 4.49 -5.10
N LEU A 17 0.75 3.96 -3.96
CA LEU A 17 0.84 4.67 -2.66
C LEU A 17 2.29 4.96 -2.26
N THR A 18 3.22 4.07 -2.61
CA THR A 18 4.65 4.28 -2.36
C THR A 18 5.20 5.42 -3.21
N TRP A 19 4.78 5.51 -4.48
CA TRP A 19 5.13 6.63 -5.36
C TRP A 19 4.55 7.95 -4.84
N GLN A 20 3.26 7.98 -4.46
CA GLN A 20 2.62 9.16 -3.86
C GLN A 20 3.35 9.61 -2.59
N LYS A 21 3.76 8.67 -1.73
CA LYS A 21 4.54 8.98 -0.52
C LYS A 21 5.88 9.63 -0.84
N LYS A 22 6.57 9.18 -1.89
CA LYS A 22 7.86 9.76 -2.30
C LYS A 22 7.70 11.19 -2.82
N ASN A 23 6.61 11.48 -3.53
CA ASN A 23 6.35 12.79 -4.13
C ASN A 23 5.64 13.78 -3.21
N SER A 24 4.94 13.31 -2.18
CA SER A 24 4.33 14.21 -1.20
C SER A 24 5.41 15.00 -0.45
N LYS A 25 5.17 16.29 -0.23
CA LYS A 25 5.97 17.13 0.68
C LYS A 25 5.34 17.23 2.08
N ASN A 26 4.11 16.76 2.25
CA ASN A 26 3.35 16.87 3.48
C ASN A 26 3.63 15.69 4.43
N HIS A 27 4.16 15.99 5.62
CA HIS A 27 4.50 14.96 6.60
C HIS A 27 3.29 14.16 7.10
N LYS A 28 2.14 14.83 7.33
CA LYS A 28 0.90 14.15 7.76
C LYS A 28 0.39 13.19 6.68
N GLU A 29 0.53 13.57 5.42
CA GLU A 29 0.17 12.73 4.28
C GLU A 29 1.11 11.53 4.15
N LYS A 30 2.43 11.75 4.25
CA LYS A 30 3.42 10.64 4.29
C LYS A 30 3.13 9.64 5.39
N PHE A 31 2.72 10.12 6.57
CA PHE A 31 2.34 9.26 7.69
C PHE A 31 1.12 8.39 7.34
N LYS A 32 0.04 9.00 6.83
CA LYS A 32 -1.18 8.28 6.38
C LYS A 32 -0.86 7.25 5.29
N LEU A 33 -0.10 7.63 4.27
CA LEU A 33 0.31 6.73 3.18
C LEU A 33 1.15 5.56 3.71
N THR A 34 2.05 5.81 4.66
CA THR A 34 2.85 4.76 5.30
C THR A 34 1.99 3.77 6.06
N ALA A 35 1.01 4.26 6.84
CA ALA A 35 0.08 3.40 7.57
C ALA A 35 -0.74 2.53 6.61
N ARG A 36 -1.24 3.11 5.51
CA ARG A 36 -2.02 2.39 4.50
C ARG A 36 -1.21 1.31 3.78
N ILE A 37 0.03 1.60 3.41
CA ILE A 37 0.96 0.61 2.80
C ILE A 37 1.22 -0.55 3.77
N LYS A 38 1.43 -0.27 5.07
CA LYS A 38 1.64 -1.33 6.08
C LYS A 38 0.42 -2.24 6.20
N GLN A 39 -0.79 -1.68 6.25
CA GLN A 39 -2.04 -2.45 6.32
C GLN A 39 -2.18 -3.40 5.11
N LEU A 40 -1.95 -2.88 3.90
CA LEU A 40 -2.06 -3.67 2.67
C LEU A 40 -1.03 -4.81 2.62
N LYS A 41 0.21 -4.57 3.05
CA LYS A 41 1.24 -5.62 3.14
C LYS A 41 0.90 -6.73 4.13
N LEU A 42 0.22 -6.41 5.23
CA LEU A 42 -0.23 -7.42 6.20
C LEU A 42 -1.32 -8.31 5.61
N LEU A 43 -2.23 -7.74 4.81
CA LEU A 43 -3.28 -8.50 4.13
C LEU A 43 -2.73 -9.47 3.09
N THR A 44 -1.67 -9.09 2.36
CA THR A 44 -1.02 -9.97 1.37
C THR A 44 -0.13 -11.03 2.01
N LYS A 45 0.49 -10.76 3.17
CA LYS A 45 1.38 -11.71 3.85
C LYS A 45 0.62 -12.84 4.57
N ASN A 46 -0.62 -12.57 4.98
CA ASN A 46 -1.48 -13.53 5.68
C ASN A 46 -2.37 -14.37 4.74
N ASN A 47 -2.19 -14.25 3.42
CA ASN A 47 -2.94 -15.01 2.41
C ASN A 47 -2.00 -15.79 1.50
#